data_AF-A0AA40ES19-F1
#
_entry.id   AF-A0AA40ES19-F1
#
_cell.length_a   1.000
_cell.length_b   1.000
_cell.length_c   1.000
_cell.angle_alpha   90.00
_cell.angle_beta   90.00
_cell.angle_gamma   90.00
#
_symmetry.space_group_name_H-M   'P 1'
#
loop_
_entity.id
_entity.type
_entity.pdbx_description
1 polymer ?
#
loop_
_entity_poly.entity_id
_entity_poly.type
_entity_poly.pdbx_seq_one_letter_code
_entity_poly.pdbx_strand_id
1 'polypeptide(L)'
;MSYAGHSKVGFPNIYEDDNQKNIKKSEVEEATRHSGKNVMGFMPKDQAAEVNKLYEERSKKEFAETIKKDPVLASTMNNTKPSRGALIDKEILEEERVILAKKAHKGMTGEKR
;
A
#
# COMPACT_ATOMS: atom_id res chain seq x y z
N MET A 1 18.97 28.10 5.82
CA MET A 1 18.30 27.25 4.80
C MET A 1 18.14 28.10 3.55
N SER A 2 18.96 27.84 2.52
CA SER A 2 19.04 28.64 1.30
C SER A 2 17.80 28.42 0.43
N TYR A 3 17.10 29.51 0.15
CA TYR A 3 15.87 29.56 -0.61
C TYR A 3 16.19 29.52 -2.11
N ALA A 4 16.11 28.35 -2.73
CA ALA A 4 16.30 28.21 -4.17
C ALA A 4 15.12 28.86 -4.92
N GLY A 5 15.42 29.92 -5.68
CA GLY A 5 14.65 30.50 -6.80
C GLY A 5 13.13 30.45 -6.73
N HIS A 6 12.50 31.52 -6.26
CA HIS A 6 11.06 31.78 -6.46
C HIS A 6 10.74 31.98 -7.95
N SER A 7 10.43 30.89 -8.65
CA SER A 7 9.68 30.95 -9.90
C SER A 7 8.25 31.44 -9.61
N LYS A 8 7.73 32.38 -10.43
CA LYS A 8 6.32 32.84 -10.35
C LYS A 8 5.30 31.71 -10.59
N VAL A 9 5.75 30.58 -11.13
CA VAL A 9 4.90 29.43 -11.41
C VAL A 9 5.00 28.33 -10.34
N GLY A 10 5.55 28.59 -9.15
CA GLY A 10 5.54 27.60 -8.06
C GLY A 10 6.56 26.46 -8.19
N PHE A 11 6.45 25.44 -7.34
CA PHE A 11 7.39 24.30 -7.32
C PHE A 11 7.14 23.35 -8.49
N PRO A 12 8.17 22.90 -9.22
CA PRO A 12 8.02 21.97 -10.35
C PRO A 12 7.26 20.70 -9.99
N ASN A 13 7.49 20.19 -8.78
CA ASN A 13 6.85 18.98 -8.25
C ASN A 13 5.31 19.07 -8.14
N ILE A 14 4.72 20.28 -8.22
CA ILE A 14 3.26 20.49 -8.18
C ILE A 14 2.64 20.23 -9.56
N TYR A 15 3.42 20.35 -10.64
CA TYR A 15 2.96 20.16 -12.02
C TYR A 15 3.35 18.80 -12.60
N GLU A 16 4.18 18.03 -11.89
CA GLU A 16 4.50 16.66 -12.28
C GLU A 16 3.47 15.72 -11.66
N ASP A 17 2.34 15.52 -12.35
CA ASP A 17 1.37 14.47 -12.01
C ASP A 17 1.88 13.08 -12.47
N ASP A 18 1.34 12.00 -11.91
CA ASP A 18 1.91 10.64 -11.97
C ASP A 18 2.55 10.21 -13.31
N ASN A 19 1.86 10.39 -14.45
CA ASN A 19 2.37 10.00 -15.78
C ASN A 19 3.33 11.03 -16.42
N GLN A 20 3.49 12.19 -15.79
CA GLN A 20 4.38 13.28 -16.21
C GLN A 20 5.71 13.27 -15.47
N LYS A 21 5.86 12.42 -14.44
CA LYS A 21 7.12 12.26 -13.71
C LYS A 21 8.15 11.50 -14.54
N ASN A 22 9.39 11.96 -14.47
CA ASN A 22 10.53 11.22 -15.02
C ASN A 22 10.87 10.05 -14.07
N ILE A 23 10.49 8.84 -14.46
CA ILE A 23 10.78 7.63 -13.69
C ILE A 23 12.25 7.25 -13.83
N LYS A 24 12.89 6.84 -12.73
CA LYS A 24 14.29 6.40 -12.75
C LYS A 24 14.38 5.01 -13.38
N LYS A 25 15.46 4.74 -14.13
CA LYS A 25 15.71 3.42 -14.72
C LYS A 25 15.68 2.28 -13.69
N SER A 26 16.17 2.53 -12.47
CA SER A 26 16.14 1.56 -11.37
C SER A 26 14.71 1.15 -10.98
N GLU A 27 13.76 2.10 -11.00
CA GLU A 27 12.36 1.85 -10.67
C GLU A 27 11.67 1.04 -11.78
N VAL A 28 12.01 1.29 -13.05
CA VAL A 28 11.51 0.49 -14.18
C VAL A 28 12.02 -0.95 -14.14
N GLU A 29 13.30 -1.14 -13.78
CA GLU A 29 13.88 -2.47 -13.58
C GLU A 29 13.23 -3.23 -12.41
N GLU A 30 13.02 -2.55 -11.29
CA GLU A 30 12.35 -3.13 -10.12
C GLU A 30 10.90 -3.51 -10.44
N ALA A 31 10.16 -2.62 -11.11
CA ALA A 31 8.80 -2.89 -11.58
C ALA A 31 8.77 -4.14 -12.48
N THR A 32 9.74 -4.27 -13.39
CA THR A 32 9.87 -5.43 -14.29
C THR A 32 10.14 -6.73 -13.53
N ARG A 33 11.08 -6.73 -12.58
CA ARG A 33 11.44 -7.92 -11.78
C ARG A 33 10.28 -8.45 -10.94
N HIS A 34 9.57 -7.55 -10.26
CA HIS A 34 8.52 -7.94 -9.32
C HIS A 34 7.16 -8.20 -9.99
N SER A 35 6.90 -7.62 -11.17
CA SER A 35 5.65 -7.84 -11.90
C SER A 35 5.71 -9.00 -12.90
N GLY A 36 6.90 -9.35 -13.38
CA GLY A 36 7.07 -10.29 -14.49
C GLY A 36 6.65 -9.72 -15.86
N LYS A 37 6.20 -8.46 -15.94
CA LYS A 37 5.93 -7.76 -17.20
C LYS A 37 7.19 -7.02 -17.65
N ASN A 38 7.53 -7.10 -18.94
CA ASN A 38 8.71 -6.41 -19.48
C ASN A 38 8.43 -4.92 -19.72
N VAL A 39 8.53 -4.10 -18.65
CA VAL A 39 8.31 -2.66 -18.74
C VAL A 39 9.46 -1.97 -19.48
N MET A 40 10.67 -2.52 -19.40
CA MET A 40 11.86 -2.01 -20.09
C MET A 40 11.74 -2.06 -21.62
N GLY A 41 10.87 -2.91 -22.16
CA GLY A 41 10.63 -3.04 -23.60
C GLY A 41 9.78 -1.92 -24.21
N PHE A 42 9.12 -1.09 -23.39
CA PHE A 42 8.30 0.03 -23.87
C PHE A 42 9.16 1.26 -24.19
N MET A 43 8.62 2.15 -25.03
CA MET A 43 9.28 3.43 -25.32
C MET A 43 9.41 4.26 -24.05
N PRO A 44 10.46 5.10 -23.89
CA PRO A 44 10.68 5.89 -22.67
C PRO A 44 9.48 6.75 -22.23
N LYS A 45 8.65 7.20 -23.18
CA LYS A 45 7.43 7.98 -22.89
C LYS A 45 6.29 7.15 -22.32
N ASP A 46 6.21 5.87 -22.68
CA ASP A 46 5.14 4.95 -22.26
C ASP A 46 5.52 4.14 -21.02
N GLN A 47 6.83 4.06 -20.71
CA GLN A 47 7.34 3.41 -19.51
C GLN A 47 6.71 3.99 -18.24
N ALA A 48 6.52 5.31 -18.18
CA ALA A 48 5.93 5.96 -17.02
C ALA A 48 4.51 5.46 -16.73
N ALA A 49 3.67 5.42 -17.78
CA ALA A 49 2.30 4.94 -17.69
C ALA A 49 2.22 3.46 -17.28
N GLU A 50 3.09 2.60 -17.84
CA GLU A 50 3.07 1.18 -17.52
C GLU A 50 3.59 0.87 -16.11
N VAL A 51 4.61 1.60 -15.64
CA VAL A 51 5.06 1.52 -14.24
C VAL A 51 3.95 1.95 -13.28
N ASN A 52 3.27 3.06 -13.56
CA ASN A 52 2.17 3.55 -12.72
C ASN A 52 1.00 2.55 -12.68
N LYS A 53 0.64 1.98 -13.83
CA LYS A 53 -0.37 0.92 -13.91
C LYS A 53 0.00 -0.29 -13.05
N LEU A 54 1.26 -0.70 -13.04
CA LEU A 54 1.74 -1.78 -12.17
C LEU A 54 1.65 -1.44 -10.69
N TYR A 55 1.98 -0.20 -10.31
CA TYR A 55 1.81 0.26 -8.93
C TYR A 55 0.33 0.28 -8.51
N GLU A 56 -0.56 0.74 -9.39
CA GLU A 56 -2.00 0.66 -9.15
C GLU A 56 -2.51 -0.78 -9.02
N GLU A 57 -2.03 -1.70 -9.85
CA GLU A 57 -2.40 -3.12 -9.75
C GLU A 57 -1.97 -3.70 -8.41
N ARG A 58 -0.80 -3.32 -7.89
CA ARG A 58 -0.33 -3.74 -6.56
C ARG A 58 -1.15 -3.13 -5.44
N SER A 59 -1.37 -1.82 -5.47
CA SER A 59 -2.14 -1.14 -4.42
C SER A 59 -3.58 -1.67 -4.36
N LYS A 60 -4.21 -1.96 -5.50
CA LYS A 60 -5.54 -2.60 -5.56
C LYS A 60 -5.53 -4.01 -4.95
N LYS A 61 -4.47 -4.81 -5.17
CA LYS A 61 -4.33 -6.14 -4.57
C LYS A 61 -4.15 -6.06 -3.06
N GLU A 62 -3.23 -5.22 -2.60
CA GLU A 62 -2.99 -5.00 -1.16
C GLU A 62 -4.26 -4.50 -0.46
N PHE A 63 -4.97 -3.56 -1.09
CA PHE A 63 -6.25 -3.06 -0.60
C PHE A 63 -7.33 -4.14 -0.55
N ALA A 64 -7.41 -5.01 -1.56
CA ALA A 64 -8.33 -6.14 -1.53
C ALA A 64 -7.98 -7.14 -0.42
N GLU A 65 -6.70 -7.35 -0.13
CA GLU A 65 -6.26 -8.18 0.99
C GLU A 65 -6.54 -7.56 2.36
N THR A 66 -6.40 -6.24 2.51
CA THR A 66 -6.71 -5.55 3.76
C THR A 66 -8.21 -5.56 4.04
N ILE A 67 -9.06 -5.36 3.02
CA ILE A 67 -10.52 -5.50 3.14
C ILE A 67 -10.92 -6.92 3.56
N LYS A 68 -10.24 -7.95 3.06
CA LYS A 68 -10.53 -9.34 3.48
C LYS A 68 -10.17 -9.60 4.95
N LYS A 69 -9.15 -8.91 5.48
CA LYS A 69 -8.67 -9.08 6.85
C LYS A 69 -9.48 -8.29 7.88
N ASP A 70 -9.96 -7.10 7.50
CA ASP A 70 -10.76 -6.23 8.36
C ASP A 70 -12.19 -6.11 7.81
N PRO A 71 -13.18 -6.77 8.45
CA PRO A 71 -14.56 -6.77 7.99
C PRO A 71 -15.25 -5.40 8.08
N VAL A 72 -14.70 -4.45 8.86
CA VAL A 72 -15.29 -3.12 9.08
C VAL A 72 -14.71 -2.06 8.14
N LEU A 73 -13.51 -2.30 7.59
CA LEU A 73 -12.72 -1.33 6.84
C LEU A 73 -13.48 -0.73 5.65
N ALA A 74 -14.15 -1.58 4.87
CA ALA A 74 -14.90 -1.15 3.69
C ALA A 74 -16.05 -0.19 4.04
N SER A 75 -16.78 -0.45 5.13
CA SER A 75 -17.87 0.43 5.58
C SER A 75 -17.34 1.76 6.08
N THR A 76 -16.23 1.74 6.85
CA THR A 76 -15.61 2.97 7.37
C THR A 76 -15.06 3.86 6.27
N MET A 77 -14.46 3.28 5.22
CA MET A 77 -13.95 4.04 4.08
C MET A 77 -15.06 4.71 3.28
N ASN A 78 -16.22 4.05 3.16
CA ASN A 78 -17.38 4.59 2.45
C ASN A 78 -18.25 5.52 3.33
N ASN A 79 -17.81 5.86 4.55
CA ASN A 79 -18.59 6.63 5.53
C ASN A 79 -19.97 6.03 5.85
N THR A 80 -20.07 4.70 5.79
CA THR A 80 -21.31 3.95 6.08
C THR A 80 -21.17 3.19 7.39
N LYS A 81 -22.32 2.89 8.03
CA LYS A 81 -22.32 2.08 9.25
C LYS A 81 -22.03 0.61 8.91
N PRO A 82 -21.06 -0.05 9.58
CA PRO A 82 -20.83 -1.47 9.41
C PRO A 82 -22.02 -2.30 9.88
N SER A 83 -22.19 -3.48 9.31
CA SER A 83 -23.26 -4.40 9.72
C SER A 83 -23.01 -4.94 11.13
N ARG A 84 -24.07 -5.41 11.79
CA ARG A 84 -23.94 -6.07 13.11
C ARG A 84 -22.99 -7.26 13.08
N GLY A 85 -23.01 -8.06 12.02
CA GLY A 85 -22.10 -9.20 11.85
C GLY A 85 -20.63 -8.77 11.73
N ALA A 86 -20.35 -7.75 10.90
CA ALA A 86 -18.99 -7.25 10.72
C ALA A 86 -18.38 -6.68 12.02
N LEU A 87 -19.20 -6.09 12.88
CA LEU A 87 -18.78 -5.65 14.22
C LEU A 87 -18.40 -6.83 15.12
N ILE A 88 -19.24 -7.87 15.16
CA ILE A 88 -18.98 -9.09 15.95
C ILE A 88 -17.71 -9.78 15.46
N ASP A 89 -17.54 -9.93 14.14
CA ASP A 89 -16.35 -10.55 13.57
C ASP A 89 -15.08 -9.77 13.93
N LYS A 90 -15.16 -8.44 13.99
CA LYS A 90 -14.03 -7.60 14.43
C LYS A 90 -13.72 -7.80 15.92
N GLU A 91 -14.73 -7.86 16.78
CA GLU A 91 -14.56 -8.13 18.21
C GLU A 91 -13.90 -9.51 18.43
N ILE A 92 -14.37 -10.55 17.75
CA ILE A 92 -13.78 -11.89 17.82
C ILE A 92 -12.30 -11.87 17.38
N LEU A 93 -11.99 -11.21 16.27
CA LEU A 93 -10.60 -11.09 15.78
C LEU A 93 -9.69 -10.36 16.78
N GLU A 94 -10.20 -9.34 17.48
CA GLU A 94 -9.45 -8.62 18.51
C GLU A 94 -9.21 -9.49 19.75
N GLU A 95 -10.24 -10.23 20.20
CA GLU A 95 -10.13 -11.19 21.32
C GLU A 95 -9.12 -12.31 21.01
N GLU A 96 -9.19 -12.89 19.81
CA GLU A 96 -8.26 -13.93 19.35
C GLU A 96 -6.81 -13.44 19.32
N ARG A 97 -6.56 -12.21 18.84
CA ARG A 97 -5.23 -11.60 18.85
C ARG A 97 -4.68 -11.43 20.27
N VAL A 98 -5.52 -11.00 21.21
CA VAL A 98 -5.13 -10.85 22.63
C VAL A 98 -4.82 -12.21 23.25
N ILE A 99 -5.64 -13.23 22.99
CA ILE A 99 -5.40 -14.60 23.48
C ILE A 99 -4.11 -15.17 22.88
N LEU A 100 -3.87 -14.98 21.59
CA LEU A 100 -2.66 -15.42 20.90
C LEU A 100 -1.42 -14.73 21.48
N ALA A 101 -1.48 -13.42 21.73
CA ALA A 101 -0.40 -12.67 22.36
C ALA A 101 -0.09 -13.18 23.78
N LYS A 102 -1.13 -13.43 24.60
CA LYS A 102 -0.99 -14.04 25.93
C LYS A 102 -0.36 -15.44 25.86
N LYS A 103 -0.76 -16.26 24.89
CA LYS A 103 -0.20 -17.60 24.68
C LYS A 103 1.25 -17.55 24.22
N ALA A 104 1.60 -16.66 23.29
CA ALA A 104 2.96 -16.45 22.83
C ALA A 104 3.87 -16.00 23.99
N HIS A 105 3.41 -15.05 24.80
CA HIS A 105 4.13 -14.60 25.99
C HIS A 105 4.34 -15.75 27.00
N LYS A 106 3.30 -16.56 27.26
CA LYS A 106 3.39 -17.71 28.18
C LYS A 106 4.35 -18.81 27.68
N GLY A 107 4.45 -19.01 26.36
CA GLY A 107 5.38 -19.95 25.73
C GLY A 107 6.84 -19.50 25.80
N MET A 108 7.12 -18.19 25.81
CA MET A 108 8.48 -17.64 25.98
C MET A 108 8.94 -17.67 27.44
N THR A 109 8.01 -17.68 28.40
CA THR A 109 8.30 -17.78 29.85
C THR A 109 8.31 -19.22 30.38
N GLY A 110 8.15 -20.22 29.50
CA GLY A 110 8.22 -21.63 29.85
C GLY A 110 9.66 -22.07 30.13
N GLU A 111 9.99 -22.16 31.42
CA GLU A 111 11.04 -22.95 32.07
C GLU A 111 11.92 -23.83 31.15
N LYS A 112 13.18 -23.43 30.98
CA LYS A 112 14.27 -24.40 30.93
C LYS A 112 14.36 -25.02 32.34
N ARG A 113 13.79 -26.21 32.53
CA ARG A 113 14.18 -27.13 33.60
C ARG A 113 14.97 -28.28 33.00
#